data_AF-A0A257RPD6-F1
#
_entry.id   AF-A0A257RPD6-F1
#
_cell.length_a   1.000
_cell.length_b   1.000
_cell.length_c   1.000
_cell.angle_alpha   90.00
_cell.angle_beta   90.00
_cell.angle_gamma   90.00
#
_symmetry.space_group_name_H-M   'P 1'
#
loop_
_entity.id
_entity.type
_entity.pdbx_description
1 polymer ?
#
loop_
_entity_poly.entity_id
_entity_poly.type
_entity_poly.pdbx_seq_one_letter_code
_entity_poly.pdbx_strand_id
1 'polypeptide(L)'
;MSSLQDYPIAVVDDDYAAESAAGRVVRALVGAFEARGHAVLAGLTVDDARAGRVLYTGLSAVLVSIDGFADRDALIEALDRIVALALARAPDLPLFLYGERRMPDDPPVALMERIDGYLYLHEDSPAFMAGYVSSAIHRYLDAMLPPFFKALVRYTDAAKYSWHTPGHGGGVAFMRSPVGQAFHRFFGETTLRADLSVSVPELGSLLDHAGPVREAEREAAQSFGADSTFFVTNGTSSANKIVWSGLVGPGDKVLVDRNCHKSIV
;
A
#
# COMPACT_ATOMS: atom_id res chain seq x y z
N MET A 1 -12.55 -0.50 1.41
CA MET A 1 -11.13 -0.79 1.72
C MET A 1 -10.96 -0.91 3.23
N SER A 2 -11.80 -1.71 3.88
CA SER A 2 -11.68 -1.95 5.34
C SER A 2 -10.39 -2.71 5.66
N SER A 3 -9.93 -3.57 4.74
CA SER A 3 -8.69 -4.34 4.85
C SER A 3 -7.39 -3.52 4.75
N LEU A 4 -7.45 -2.24 4.39
CA LEU A 4 -6.29 -1.34 4.33
C LEU A 4 -6.27 -0.34 5.49
N GLN A 5 -7.20 -0.43 6.42
CA GLN A 5 -7.22 0.39 7.65
C GLN A 5 -6.10 0.00 8.63
N ASP A 6 -5.45 -1.13 8.39
CA ASP A 6 -4.34 -1.66 9.20
C ASP A 6 -2.99 -0.95 8.95
N TYR A 7 -2.90 -0.04 7.97
CA TYR A 7 -1.70 0.76 7.72
C TYR A 7 -1.68 1.96 8.67
N PRO A 8 -0.84 1.98 9.72
CA PRO A 8 -0.92 3.02 10.71
C PRO A 8 -0.33 4.35 10.23
N ILE A 9 -0.80 5.42 10.86
CA ILE A 9 -0.17 6.73 10.81
C ILE A 9 0.95 6.75 11.84
N ALA A 10 2.19 7.04 11.44
CA ALA A 10 3.28 7.28 12.39
C ALA A 10 3.25 8.74 12.86
N VAL A 11 3.16 8.96 14.17
CA VAL A 11 3.24 10.30 14.79
C VAL A 11 4.53 10.39 15.59
N VAL A 12 5.48 11.18 15.08
CA VAL A 12 6.81 11.41 15.63
C VAL A 12 6.82 12.71 16.42
N ASP A 13 6.86 12.58 17.75
CA ASP A 13 6.79 13.67 18.71
C ASP A 13 7.42 13.29 20.04
N ASP A 14 8.39 14.09 20.49
CA ASP A 14 9.06 13.87 21.77
C ASP A 14 8.16 14.26 22.97
N ASP A 15 7.17 15.13 22.78
CA ASP A 15 6.23 15.60 23.80
C ASP A 15 4.93 14.79 23.87
N TYR A 16 4.72 13.80 23.00
CA TYR A 16 3.48 12.99 22.98
C TYR A 16 3.12 12.42 24.35
N ALA A 17 4.10 11.93 25.11
CA ALA A 17 3.91 11.34 26.43
C ALA A 17 3.90 12.37 27.56
N ALA A 18 4.24 13.63 27.30
CA ALA A 18 4.34 14.67 28.31
C ALA A 18 2.95 15.09 28.81
N GLU A 19 2.86 15.47 30.09
CA GLU A 19 1.65 16.08 30.67
C GLU A 19 1.48 17.57 30.30
N SER A 20 2.35 18.06 29.40
CA SER A 20 2.36 19.43 28.90
C SER A 20 1.11 19.77 28.07
N ALA A 21 0.91 21.07 27.80
CA ALA A 21 -0.13 21.52 26.87
C ALA A 21 0.09 20.94 25.46
N ALA A 22 1.34 20.96 24.97
CA ALA A 22 1.75 20.34 23.71
C ALA A 22 1.33 18.87 23.63
N GLY A 23 1.73 18.06 24.63
CA GLY A 23 1.37 16.63 24.67
C GLY A 23 -0.14 16.37 24.69
N ARG A 24 -0.93 17.24 25.35
CA ARG A 24 -2.41 17.14 25.30
C ARG A 24 -2.98 17.41 23.91
N VAL A 25 -2.44 18.38 23.18
CA VAL A 25 -2.91 18.72 21.83
C VAL A 25 -2.55 17.61 20.84
N VAL A 26 -1.34 17.07 20.90
CA VAL A 26 -0.91 15.95 20.06
C VAL A 26 -1.78 14.71 20.33
N ARG A 27 -2.05 14.38 21.61
CA ARG A 27 -2.97 13.29 21.97
C ARG A 27 -4.40 13.52 21.47
N ALA A 28 -4.87 14.77 21.44
CA ALA A 28 -6.17 15.10 20.86
C ALA A 28 -6.20 14.89 19.33
N LEU A 29 -5.10 15.20 18.63
CA LEU A 29 -4.94 14.90 17.20
C LEU A 29 -4.90 13.40 16.93
N VAL A 30 -4.15 12.64 17.74
CA VAL A 30 -4.16 11.16 17.68
C VAL A 30 -5.56 10.59 17.89
N GLY A 31 -6.28 11.06 18.91
CA GLY A 31 -7.67 10.66 19.14
C GLY A 31 -8.61 11.02 17.98
N ALA A 32 -8.35 12.14 17.29
CA ALA A 32 -9.11 12.51 16.09
C ALA A 32 -8.84 11.58 14.89
N PHE A 33 -7.61 11.06 14.75
CA PHE A 33 -7.31 10.01 13.77
C PHE A 33 -8.00 8.69 14.09
N GLU A 34 -7.92 8.24 15.34
CA GLU A 34 -8.56 7.01 15.82
C GLU A 34 -10.09 7.08 15.67
N ALA A 35 -10.71 8.22 15.98
CA ALA A 35 -12.14 8.47 15.78
C ALA A 35 -12.57 8.36 14.31
N ARG A 36 -11.63 8.49 13.36
CA ARG A 36 -11.84 8.31 11.92
C ARG A 36 -11.49 6.91 11.43
N GLY A 37 -11.12 5.99 12.34
CA GLY A 37 -10.82 4.60 12.04
C GLY A 37 -9.41 4.35 11.53
N HIS A 38 -8.47 5.29 11.75
CA HIS A 38 -7.05 5.05 11.45
C HIS A 38 -6.35 4.40 12.64
N ALA A 39 -5.53 3.38 12.38
CA ALA A 39 -4.52 2.95 13.33
C ALA A 39 -3.43 4.02 13.44
N VAL A 40 -2.90 4.23 14.66
CA VAL A 40 -1.85 5.23 14.91
C VAL A 40 -0.72 4.60 15.70
N LEU A 41 0.51 4.77 15.20
CA LEU A 41 1.75 4.50 15.94
C LEU A 41 2.22 5.81 16.54
N ALA A 42 1.87 6.05 17.81
CA ALA A 42 2.25 7.24 18.57
C ALA A 42 3.35 6.94 19.61
N GLY A 43 3.89 8.00 20.22
CA GLY A 43 4.98 7.89 21.20
C GLY A 43 6.34 7.59 20.57
N LEU A 44 6.51 7.96 19.30
CA LEU A 44 7.76 7.82 18.56
C LEU A 44 8.58 9.09 18.74
N THR A 45 9.82 8.95 19.20
CA THR A 45 10.73 10.10 19.30
C THR A 45 11.37 10.44 17.96
N VAL A 46 11.87 11.66 17.83
CA VAL A 46 12.67 12.06 16.66
C VAL A 46 13.90 11.14 16.49
N ASP A 47 14.52 10.74 17.60
CA ASP A 47 15.65 9.82 17.60
C ASP A 47 15.26 8.41 17.11
N ASP A 48 14.09 7.90 17.49
CA ASP A 48 13.57 6.62 16.98
C ASP A 48 13.31 6.66 15.47
N ALA A 49 12.76 7.78 14.99
CA ALA A 49 12.52 8.01 13.56
C ALA A 49 13.84 8.10 12.77
N ARG A 50 14.84 8.86 13.28
CA ARG A 50 16.18 8.97 12.68
C ARG A 50 16.92 7.63 12.66
N ALA A 51 16.67 6.77 13.64
CA ALA A 51 17.22 5.41 13.68
C ALA A 51 16.49 4.42 12.75
N GLY A 52 15.39 4.82 12.12
CA GLY A 52 14.61 3.98 11.20
C GLY A 52 13.81 2.87 11.88
N ARG A 53 13.58 2.96 13.20
CA ARG A 53 12.96 1.87 13.98
C ARG A 53 11.49 1.61 13.65
N VAL A 54 10.82 2.56 12.99
CA VAL A 54 9.38 2.55 12.72
C VAL A 54 9.06 2.25 11.25
N LEU A 55 10.03 2.50 10.35
CA LEU A 55 9.84 2.57 8.90
C LEU A 55 9.81 1.19 8.21
N TYR A 56 9.75 0.10 8.98
CA TYR A 56 9.53 -1.25 8.47
C TYR A 56 8.05 -1.66 8.46
N THR A 57 7.20 -0.91 9.15
CA THR A 57 5.74 -1.14 9.13
C THR A 57 5.17 -0.46 7.87
N GLY A 58 4.23 -1.10 7.18
CA GLY A 58 3.56 -0.46 6.05
C GLY A 58 2.78 0.76 6.57
N LEU A 59 3.31 1.97 6.41
CA LEU A 59 2.69 3.19 6.90
C LEU A 59 1.69 3.75 5.88
N SER A 60 0.67 4.45 6.38
CA SER A 60 -0.26 5.21 5.54
C SER A 60 0.07 6.71 5.48
N ALA A 61 0.75 7.23 6.51
CA ALA A 61 1.32 8.57 6.55
C ALA A 61 2.38 8.68 7.67
N VAL A 62 3.23 9.70 7.58
CA VAL A 62 4.18 10.10 8.63
C VAL A 62 3.92 11.54 9.02
N LEU A 63 3.73 11.80 10.31
CA LEU A 63 3.65 13.13 10.90
C LEU A 63 4.89 13.36 11.75
N VAL A 64 5.61 14.46 11.51
CA VAL A 64 6.81 14.82 12.27
C VAL A 64 6.63 16.18 12.93
N SER A 65 6.79 16.23 14.24
CA SER A 65 6.83 17.49 14.99
C SER A 65 8.06 18.30 14.58
N ILE A 66 7.89 19.61 14.42
CA ILE A 66 8.99 20.55 14.17
C ILE A 66 9.40 21.32 15.44
N ASP A 67 8.75 21.05 16.57
CA ASP A 67 9.07 21.64 17.86
C ASP A 67 10.21 20.86 18.54
N GLY A 68 10.83 21.46 19.56
CA GLY A 68 11.87 20.79 20.36
C GLY A 68 13.29 20.80 19.77
N PHE A 69 13.49 21.35 18.58
CA PHE A 69 14.82 21.48 17.98
C PHE A 69 15.59 22.70 18.50
N ALA A 70 16.91 22.55 18.69
CA ALA A 70 17.78 23.61 19.20
C ALA A 70 17.90 24.79 18.23
N ASP A 71 17.98 24.49 16.93
CA ASP A 71 18.07 25.45 15.84
C ASP A 71 17.49 24.87 14.54
N ARG A 72 17.47 25.70 13.49
CA ARG A 72 16.95 25.36 12.17
C ARG A 72 17.77 24.26 11.49
N ASP A 73 19.09 24.26 11.67
CA ASP A 73 19.97 23.31 10.98
C ASP A 73 19.78 21.90 11.55
N ALA A 74 19.61 21.78 12.87
CA ALA A 74 19.27 20.53 13.54
C ALA A 74 17.91 19.98 13.09
N LEU A 75 16.90 20.85 12.92
CA LEU A 75 15.59 20.46 12.38
C LEU A 75 15.73 19.92 10.95
N ILE A 76 16.40 20.66 10.07
CA ILE A 76 16.56 20.27 8.65
C ILE A 76 17.32 18.95 8.55
N GLU A 77 18.42 18.78 9.29
CA GLU A 77 19.21 17.54 9.29
C GLU A 77 18.38 16.34 9.80
N ALA A 78 17.50 16.56 10.78
CA ALA A 78 16.60 15.51 11.25
C ALA A 78 15.53 15.16 10.20
N LEU A 79 14.89 16.16 9.60
CA LEU A 79 13.87 15.97 8.58
C LEU A 79 14.45 15.28 7.33
N ASP A 80 15.59 15.74 6.81
CA ASP A 80 16.24 15.13 5.66
C ASP A 80 16.49 13.64 5.88
N ARG A 81 16.97 13.27 7.07
CA ARG A 81 17.21 11.87 7.42
C ARG A 81 15.93 11.06 7.54
N ILE A 82 14.91 11.59 8.20
CA ILE A 82 13.61 10.91 8.37
C ILE A 82 12.93 10.71 7.03
N VAL A 83 12.87 11.76 6.21
CA VAL A 83 12.28 11.74 4.86
C VAL A 83 13.01 10.74 3.97
N ALA A 84 14.35 10.78 3.95
CA ALA A 84 15.14 9.84 3.16
C ALA A 84 14.86 8.38 3.55
N LEU A 85 14.74 8.08 4.85
CA LEU A 85 14.42 6.74 5.31
C LEU A 85 12.97 6.34 4.98
N ALA A 86 12.01 7.26 5.15
CA ALA A 86 10.60 6.98 4.93
C ALA A 86 10.30 6.73 3.45
N LEU A 87 10.87 7.54 2.57
CA LEU A 87 10.62 7.47 1.13
C LEU A 87 11.48 6.44 0.40
N ALA A 88 12.48 5.84 1.06
CA ALA A 88 13.36 4.84 0.44
C ALA A 88 12.61 3.61 -0.10
N ARG A 89 11.46 3.26 0.50
CA ARG A 89 10.63 2.10 0.11
C ARG A 89 9.19 2.46 -0.28
N ALA A 90 8.76 3.67 0.05
CA ALA A 90 7.44 4.18 -0.27
C ALA A 90 7.57 5.63 -0.78
N PRO A 91 7.95 5.83 -2.06
CA PRO A 91 8.26 7.15 -2.61
C PRO A 91 7.10 8.15 -2.55
N ASP A 92 5.87 7.65 -2.54
CA ASP A 92 4.63 8.44 -2.52
C ASP A 92 3.97 8.49 -1.12
N LEU A 93 4.67 8.05 -0.07
CA LEU A 93 4.15 8.03 1.30
C LEU A 93 3.86 9.47 1.77
N PRO A 94 2.61 9.78 2.17
CA PRO A 94 2.27 11.12 2.64
C PRO A 94 3.07 11.51 3.88
N LEU A 95 3.74 12.65 3.82
CA LEU A 95 4.55 13.19 4.90
C LEU A 95 4.09 14.58 5.30
N PHE A 96 3.73 14.74 6.57
CA PHE A 96 3.24 15.98 7.14
C PHE A 96 4.18 16.46 8.24
N LEU A 97 4.41 17.77 8.24
CA LEU A 97 5.03 18.44 9.38
C LEU A 97 3.94 19.03 10.25
N TYR A 98 4.19 19.15 11.55
CA TYR A 98 3.29 19.90 12.43
C TYR A 98 4.03 20.55 13.59
N GLY A 99 3.42 21.53 14.22
CA GLY A 99 3.96 22.18 15.40
C GLY A 99 3.12 23.32 15.93
N GLU A 100 3.54 23.88 17.06
CA GLU A 100 2.93 25.06 17.69
C GLU A 100 3.32 26.35 16.97
N ARG A 101 4.56 26.41 16.47
CA ARG A 101 5.10 27.58 15.78
C ARG A 101 4.92 27.45 14.28
N ARG A 102 4.93 28.58 13.58
CA ARG A 102 5.19 28.55 12.14
C ARG A 102 6.67 28.24 11.92
N MET A 103 6.98 27.53 10.85
CA MET A 103 8.35 27.32 10.45
C MET A 103 9.03 28.70 10.34
N PRO A 104 10.16 28.94 11.03
CA PRO A 104 10.75 30.28 11.13
C PRO A 104 11.11 30.88 9.76
N ASP A 105 11.51 30.02 8.82
CA ASP A 105 11.85 30.30 7.42
C ASP A 105 11.48 29.10 6.56
N ASP A 106 11.37 29.30 5.24
CA ASP A 106 11.10 28.20 4.30
C ASP A 106 12.21 27.12 4.37
N PRO A 107 11.84 25.82 4.38
CA PRO A 107 12.81 24.75 4.31
C PRO A 107 13.44 24.70 2.90
N PRO A 108 14.55 23.96 2.72
CA PRO A 108 15.13 23.76 1.40
C PRO A 108 14.07 23.24 0.41
N VAL A 109 14.11 23.72 -0.84
CA VAL A 109 13.13 23.35 -1.88
C VAL A 109 13.01 21.84 -2.05
N ALA A 110 14.13 21.13 -1.98
CA ALA A 110 14.17 19.66 -2.06
C ALA A 110 13.36 18.97 -0.96
N LEU A 111 13.27 19.57 0.23
CA LEU A 111 12.48 19.06 1.34
C LEU A 111 11.01 19.46 1.18
N MET A 112 10.73 20.68 0.71
CA MET A 112 9.36 21.14 0.40
C MET A 112 8.66 20.26 -0.64
N GLU A 113 9.39 19.83 -1.68
CA GLU A 113 8.86 18.94 -2.72
C GLU A 113 8.44 17.55 -2.20
N ARG A 114 8.85 17.19 -0.98
CA ARG A 114 8.60 15.88 -0.35
C ARG A 114 7.59 15.94 0.79
N ILE A 115 7.17 17.13 1.21
CA ILE A 115 6.22 17.33 2.30
C ILE A 115 4.85 17.64 1.69
N ASP A 116 3.84 16.85 2.06
CA ASP A 116 2.45 17.01 1.61
C ASP A 116 1.72 18.18 2.28
N GLY A 117 2.13 18.55 3.49
CA GLY A 117 1.53 19.69 4.18
C GLY A 117 2.11 19.98 5.56
N TYR A 118 1.71 21.12 6.09
CA TYR A 118 2.04 21.58 7.45
C TYR A 118 0.76 21.75 8.27
N LEU A 119 0.74 21.21 9.49
CA LEU A 119 -0.38 21.32 10.42
C LEU A 119 -0.04 22.25 11.59
N TYR A 120 -0.84 23.30 11.79
CA TYR A 120 -0.66 24.26 12.87
C TYR A 120 -1.53 23.86 14.06
N LEU A 121 -0.93 23.31 15.12
CA LEU A 121 -1.66 22.67 16.22
C LEU A 121 -2.63 23.59 16.99
N HIS A 122 -2.36 24.89 17.01
CA HIS A 122 -3.17 25.88 17.75
C HIS A 122 -4.03 26.77 16.85
N GLU A 123 -3.84 26.73 15.54
CA GLU A 123 -4.61 27.55 14.59
C GLU A 123 -5.80 26.77 13.99
N ASP A 124 -5.90 25.46 14.25
CA ASP A 124 -6.93 24.59 13.67
C ASP A 124 -7.47 23.54 14.67
N SER A 125 -8.60 22.94 14.33
CA SER A 125 -9.19 21.85 15.10
C SER A 125 -8.54 20.50 14.79
N PRO A 126 -8.32 19.64 15.79
CA PRO A 126 -7.84 18.26 15.58
C PRO A 126 -8.68 17.47 14.57
N ALA A 127 -10.00 17.67 14.57
CA ALA A 127 -10.91 17.00 13.64
C ALA A 127 -10.69 17.40 12.17
N PHE A 128 -10.44 18.68 11.90
CA PHE A 128 -10.15 19.15 10.54
C PHE A 128 -8.78 18.67 10.07
N MET A 129 -7.74 18.84 10.89
CA MET A 129 -6.38 18.36 10.58
C MET A 129 -6.37 16.86 10.29
N ALA A 130 -7.07 16.07 11.11
CA ALA A 130 -7.22 14.64 10.86
C ALA A 130 -7.95 14.36 9.54
N GLY A 131 -8.98 15.13 9.19
CA GLY A 131 -9.69 15.01 7.91
C GLY A 131 -8.81 15.32 6.68
N TYR A 132 -7.96 16.34 6.79
CA TYR A 132 -7.02 16.72 5.73
C TYR A 132 -5.99 15.60 5.47
N VAL A 133 -5.35 15.09 6.52
CA VAL A 133 -4.41 13.97 6.44
C VAL A 133 -5.10 12.68 5.97
N SER A 134 -6.29 12.35 6.49
CA SER A 134 -7.08 11.19 6.02
C SER A 134 -7.32 11.24 4.51
N SER A 135 -7.53 12.43 3.95
CA SER A 135 -7.77 12.59 2.51
C SER A 135 -6.53 12.27 1.69
N ALA A 136 -5.34 12.62 2.18
CA ALA A 136 -4.07 12.24 1.57
C ALA A 136 -3.82 10.72 1.69
N ILE A 137 -4.06 10.15 2.87
CA ILE A 137 -3.98 8.70 3.11
C ILE A 137 -4.87 7.93 2.13
N HIS A 138 -6.12 8.33 1.93
CA HIS A 138 -7.02 7.65 1.00
C HIS A 138 -6.51 7.71 -0.44
N ARG A 139 -5.94 8.85 -0.88
CA ARG A 139 -5.35 8.94 -2.22
C ARG A 139 -4.13 8.03 -2.37
N TYR A 140 -3.25 8.02 -1.37
CA TYR A 140 -2.06 7.17 -1.35
C TYR A 140 -2.43 5.68 -1.38
N LEU A 141 -3.29 5.23 -0.46
CA LEU A 141 -3.70 3.83 -0.39
C LEU A 141 -4.47 3.39 -1.65
N ASP A 142 -5.23 4.28 -2.28
CA ASP A 142 -5.84 3.97 -3.57
C ASP A 142 -4.77 3.85 -4.67
N ALA A 143 -3.86 4.81 -4.78
CA ALA A 143 -2.81 4.78 -5.80
C ALA A 143 -1.85 3.59 -5.64
N MET A 144 -1.59 3.15 -4.41
CA MET A 144 -0.67 2.07 -4.08
C MET A 144 -1.07 0.71 -4.67
N LEU A 145 -2.37 0.43 -4.80
CA LEU A 145 -2.83 -0.87 -5.26
C LEU A 145 -2.79 -0.98 -6.79
N PRO A 146 -2.10 -1.98 -7.37
CA PRO A 146 -2.09 -2.18 -8.81
C PRO A 146 -3.48 -2.55 -9.34
N PRO A 147 -3.80 -2.29 -10.62
CA PRO A 147 -5.15 -2.25 -11.16
C PRO A 147 -6.00 -3.49 -10.85
N PHE A 148 -5.48 -4.69 -11.15
CA PHE A 148 -6.20 -5.94 -10.92
C PHE A 148 -6.42 -6.21 -9.43
N PHE A 149 -5.38 -6.01 -8.60
CA PHE A 149 -5.51 -6.25 -7.16
C PHE A 149 -6.47 -5.25 -6.50
N LYS A 150 -6.44 -3.98 -6.92
CA LYS A 150 -7.39 -2.95 -6.49
C LYS A 150 -8.83 -3.36 -6.81
N ALA A 151 -9.07 -3.82 -8.05
CA ALA A 151 -10.40 -4.28 -8.46
C ALA A 151 -10.86 -5.50 -7.64
N LEU A 152 -9.96 -6.45 -7.39
CA LEU A 152 -10.22 -7.63 -6.57
C LEU A 152 -10.60 -7.26 -5.12
N VAL A 153 -9.82 -6.40 -4.46
CA VAL A 153 -10.09 -5.92 -3.11
C VAL A 153 -11.45 -5.21 -3.05
N ARG A 154 -11.75 -4.33 -4.00
CA ARG A 154 -13.04 -3.62 -4.06
C ARG A 154 -14.21 -4.58 -4.25
N TYR A 155 -14.05 -5.61 -5.09
CA TYR A 155 -15.07 -6.62 -5.31
C TYR A 155 -15.34 -7.43 -4.04
N THR A 156 -14.29 -7.90 -3.36
CA THR A 156 -14.43 -8.67 -2.11
C THR A 156 -15.06 -7.83 -0.99
N ASP A 157 -14.67 -6.56 -0.87
CA ASP A 157 -15.20 -5.62 0.12
C ASP A 157 -16.69 -5.30 -0.09
N ALA A 158 -17.18 -5.38 -1.33
CA ALA A 158 -18.59 -5.15 -1.65
C ALA A 158 -19.52 -6.27 -1.14
N ALA A 159 -18.95 -7.37 -0.59
CA ALA A 159 -19.68 -8.47 0.05
C ALA A 159 -20.85 -9.03 -0.80
N LYS A 160 -20.65 -9.09 -2.13
CA LYS A 160 -21.68 -9.59 -3.07
C LYS A 160 -21.83 -11.10 -2.93
N TYR A 161 -23.07 -11.58 -2.78
CA TYR A 161 -23.35 -13.02 -2.86
C TYR A 161 -23.18 -13.52 -4.30
N SER A 162 -22.36 -14.56 -4.45
CA SER A 162 -22.13 -15.20 -5.74
C SER A 162 -23.23 -16.21 -6.07
N TRP A 163 -23.74 -16.11 -7.30
CA TRP A 163 -24.62 -17.10 -7.93
C TRP A 163 -23.94 -17.78 -9.12
N HIS A 164 -22.61 -17.70 -9.18
CA HIS A 164 -21.77 -18.19 -10.27
C HIS A 164 -20.64 -19.07 -9.73
N THR A 165 -19.83 -19.63 -10.63
CA THR A 165 -18.63 -20.38 -10.24
C THR A 165 -17.58 -19.44 -9.64
N PRO A 166 -16.73 -19.92 -8.70
CA PRO A 166 -16.67 -21.29 -8.19
C PRO A 166 -17.82 -21.69 -7.23
N GLY A 167 -18.20 -22.97 -7.24
CA GLY A 167 -19.37 -23.49 -6.50
C GLY A 167 -19.27 -23.45 -4.98
N HIS A 168 -18.11 -23.12 -4.40
CA HIS A 168 -17.99 -22.89 -2.97
C HIS A 168 -18.62 -21.56 -2.52
N GLY A 169 -18.97 -20.68 -3.46
CA GLY A 169 -19.73 -19.44 -3.19
C GLY A 169 -18.99 -18.48 -2.27
N GLY A 170 -17.68 -18.30 -2.47
CA GLY A 170 -16.85 -17.47 -1.59
C GLY A 170 -16.57 -18.11 -0.23
N GLY A 171 -16.71 -19.42 -0.10
CA GLY A 171 -16.35 -20.18 1.10
C GLY A 171 -17.54 -20.76 1.87
N VAL A 172 -18.77 -20.34 1.52
CA VAL A 172 -20.02 -20.77 2.14
C VAL A 172 -20.20 -22.29 2.12
N ALA A 173 -19.81 -22.98 1.02
CA ALA A 173 -19.94 -24.43 0.96
C ALA A 173 -19.07 -25.15 1.99
N PHE A 174 -17.89 -24.62 2.32
CA PHE A 174 -16.99 -25.21 3.31
C PHE A 174 -17.57 -25.15 4.73
N MET A 175 -18.47 -24.21 5.02
CA MET A 175 -19.10 -24.11 6.33
C MET A 175 -20.08 -25.25 6.65
N ARG A 176 -20.41 -26.10 5.66
CA ARG A 176 -21.41 -27.18 5.79
C ARG A 176 -20.88 -28.49 6.36
N SER A 177 -19.58 -28.61 6.64
CA SER A 177 -19.01 -29.80 7.29
C SER A 177 -17.89 -29.43 8.28
N PRO A 178 -17.62 -30.25 9.31
CA PRO A 178 -16.52 -29.97 10.24
C PRO A 178 -15.15 -29.85 9.57
N VAL A 179 -14.86 -30.72 8.59
CA VAL A 179 -13.60 -30.67 7.82
C VAL A 179 -13.53 -29.42 6.94
N GLY A 180 -14.65 -29.01 6.34
CA GLY A 180 -14.72 -27.79 5.56
C GLY A 180 -14.54 -26.54 6.42
N GLN A 181 -15.09 -26.50 7.63
CA GLN A 181 -14.87 -25.40 8.57
C GLN A 181 -13.40 -25.31 9.00
N ALA A 182 -12.72 -26.44 9.19
CA ALA A 182 -11.27 -26.45 9.43
C ALA A 182 -10.50 -25.87 8.24
N PHE A 183 -10.86 -26.25 7.00
CA PHE A 183 -10.28 -25.71 5.78
C PHE A 183 -10.51 -24.19 5.66
N HIS A 184 -11.74 -23.73 5.92
CA HIS A 184 -12.10 -22.32 5.88
C HIS A 184 -11.32 -21.49 6.90
N ARG A 185 -11.15 -22.00 8.12
CA ARG A 185 -10.35 -21.33 9.16
C ARG A 185 -8.86 -21.31 8.82
N PHE A 186 -8.34 -22.37 8.21
CA PHE A 186 -6.94 -22.46 7.84
C PHE A 186 -6.56 -21.47 6.73
N PHE A 187 -7.33 -21.41 5.64
CA PHE A 187 -7.05 -20.51 4.52
C PHE A 187 -7.54 -19.07 4.72
N GLY A 188 -8.53 -18.87 5.60
CA GLY A 188 -9.16 -17.58 5.85
C GLY A 188 -10.22 -17.20 4.82
N GLU A 189 -11.19 -16.40 5.24
CA GLU A 189 -12.32 -15.99 4.40
C GLU A 189 -11.87 -15.18 3.18
N THR A 190 -10.96 -14.21 3.35
CA THR A 190 -10.50 -13.32 2.26
C THR A 190 -9.93 -14.11 1.08
N THR A 191 -9.12 -15.13 1.35
CA THR A 191 -8.58 -16.04 0.32
C THR A 191 -9.69 -16.71 -0.48
N LEU A 192 -10.71 -17.22 0.21
CA LEU A 192 -11.84 -17.91 -0.40
C LEU A 192 -12.80 -16.96 -1.13
N ARG A 193 -12.90 -15.70 -0.70
CA ARG A 193 -13.70 -14.66 -1.36
C ARG A 193 -13.01 -14.12 -2.62
N ALA A 194 -11.67 -14.15 -2.63
CA ALA A 194 -10.86 -13.77 -3.78
C ALA A 194 -10.78 -14.86 -4.87
N ASP A 195 -11.16 -16.10 -4.56
CA ASP A 195 -11.26 -17.19 -5.54
C ASP A 195 -12.52 -17.01 -6.41
N LEU A 196 -12.31 -16.40 -7.57
CA LEU A 196 -13.35 -15.96 -8.49
C LEU A 196 -13.07 -16.46 -9.90
N SER A 197 -14.12 -16.45 -10.73
CA SER A 197 -14.02 -16.81 -12.14
C SER A 197 -14.30 -15.60 -13.04
N VAL A 198 -14.12 -15.80 -14.34
CA VAL A 198 -14.52 -14.84 -15.40
C VAL A 198 -16.00 -14.45 -15.35
N SER A 199 -16.81 -15.17 -14.55
CA SER A 199 -18.21 -14.80 -14.29
C SER A 199 -18.38 -13.48 -13.53
N VAL A 200 -17.29 -12.85 -13.07
CA VAL A 200 -17.25 -11.50 -12.51
C VAL A 200 -16.75 -10.53 -13.59
N PRO A 201 -17.64 -9.85 -14.35
CA PRO A 201 -17.22 -9.04 -15.50
C PRO A 201 -16.38 -7.82 -15.09
N GLU A 202 -16.58 -7.33 -13.86
CA GLU A 202 -15.85 -6.20 -13.28
C GLU A 202 -14.34 -6.45 -13.18
N LEU A 203 -13.90 -7.72 -13.13
CA LEU A 203 -12.48 -8.11 -13.10
C LEU A 203 -11.89 -8.35 -14.49
N GLY A 204 -12.72 -8.35 -15.53
CA GLY A 204 -12.29 -8.66 -16.89
C GLY A 204 -11.99 -10.14 -17.11
N SER A 205 -11.07 -10.42 -18.03
CA SER A 205 -10.72 -11.79 -18.44
C SER A 205 -9.23 -11.90 -18.70
N LEU A 206 -8.61 -12.93 -18.10
CA LEU A 206 -7.19 -13.24 -18.30
C LEU A 206 -6.90 -13.67 -19.74
N LEU A 207 -7.78 -14.48 -20.33
CA LEU A 207 -7.57 -15.04 -21.66
C LEU A 207 -7.91 -14.04 -22.78
N ASP A 208 -8.81 -13.09 -22.52
CA ASP A 208 -9.18 -12.05 -23.49
C ASP A 208 -8.34 -10.77 -23.34
N HIS A 209 -7.44 -10.71 -22.35
CA HIS A 209 -6.67 -9.52 -22.02
C HIS A 209 -7.56 -8.27 -21.89
N ALA A 210 -8.56 -8.34 -21.00
CA ALA A 210 -9.61 -7.34 -20.89
C ALA A 210 -9.78 -6.80 -19.46
N GLY A 211 -10.28 -5.57 -19.34
CA GLY A 211 -10.56 -4.93 -18.06
C GLY A 211 -9.31 -4.73 -17.18
N PRO A 212 -9.45 -4.84 -15.85
CA PRO A 212 -8.34 -4.68 -14.91
C PRO A 212 -7.13 -5.60 -15.16
N VAL A 213 -7.33 -6.78 -15.76
CA VAL A 213 -6.22 -7.65 -16.18
C VAL A 213 -5.32 -6.93 -17.19
N ARG A 214 -5.91 -6.36 -18.25
CA ARG A 214 -5.15 -5.68 -19.31
C ARG A 214 -4.39 -4.46 -18.78
N GLU A 215 -5.03 -3.75 -17.86
CA GLU A 215 -4.41 -2.59 -17.19
C GLU A 215 -3.19 -3.04 -16.39
N ALA A 216 -3.30 -4.13 -15.63
CA ALA A 216 -2.19 -4.71 -14.89
C ALA A 216 -1.07 -5.24 -15.82
N GLU A 217 -1.40 -5.86 -16.96
CA GLU A 217 -0.42 -6.27 -17.96
C GLU A 217 0.35 -5.07 -18.55
N ARG A 218 -0.33 -3.95 -18.82
CA ARG A 218 0.31 -2.70 -19.28
C ARG A 218 1.23 -2.10 -18.22
N GLU A 219 0.81 -2.07 -16.97
CA GLU A 219 1.61 -1.54 -15.87
C GLU A 219 2.84 -2.42 -15.61
N ALA A 220 2.68 -3.74 -15.70
CA ALA A 220 3.80 -4.68 -15.64
C ALA A 220 4.78 -4.44 -16.80
N ALA A 221 4.29 -4.25 -18.04
CA ALA A 221 5.15 -3.96 -19.18
C ALA A 221 5.99 -2.69 -18.97
N GLN A 222 5.40 -1.62 -18.42
CA GLN A 222 6.13 -0.40 -18.07
C GLN A 222 7.18 -0.65 -16.99
N SER A 223 6.83 -1.42 -15.95
CA SER A 223 7.71 -1.71 -14.82
C SER A 223 8.92 -2.56 -15.21
N PHE A 224 8.72 -3.53 -16.12
CA PHE A 224 9.76 -4.43 -16.62
C PHE A 224 10.49 -3.90 -17.87
N GLY A 225 10.07 -2.74 -18.42
CA GLY A 225 10.66 -2.17 -19.64
C GLY A 225 10.42 -3.02 -20.90
N ALA A 226 9.25 -3.67 -21.00
CA ALA A 226 8.86 -4.49 -22.13
C ALA A 226 7.80 -3.79 -23.00
N ASP A 227 7.75 -4.12 -24.30
CA ASP A 227 6.68 -3.62 -25.18
C ASP A 227 5.31 -4.19 -24.82
N SER A 228 5.26 -5.42 -24.31
CA SER A 228 4.05 -6.12 -23.89
C SER A 228 4.39 -7.15 -22.81
N THR A 229 3.44 -7.41 -21.93
CA THR A 229 3.55 -8.43 -20.87
C THR A 229 2.28 -9.26 -20.84
N PHE A 230 2.45 -10.57 -20.63
CA PHE A 230 1.36 -11.55 -20.53
C PHE A 230 1.50 -12.29 -19.21
N PHE A 231 0.42 -12.41 -18.45
CA PHE A 231 0.44 -13.16 -17.19
C PHE A 231 0.24 -14.66 -17.43
N VAL A 232 1.09 -15.48 -16.80
CA VAL A 232 1.06 -16.94 -16.92
C VAL A 232 0.94 -17.56 -15.53
N THR A 233 -0.17 -18.25 -15.28
CA THR A 233 -0.50 -18.82 -13.96
C THR A 233 0.05 -20.23 -13.74
N ASN A 234 0.74 -20.81 -14.72
CA ASN A 234 1.36 -22.14 -14.64
C ASN A 234 2.91 -22.09 -14.73
N GLY A 235 3.49 -20.97 -14.29
CA GLY A 235 4.93 -20.74 -14.20
C GLY A 235 5.67 -20.61 -15.55
N THR A 236 6.96 -20.30 -15.48
CA THR A 236 7.81 -20.05 -16.66
C THR A 236 7.94 -21.28 -17.57
N SER A 237 7.76 -22.48 -17.02
CA SER A 237 7.71 -23.72 -17.83
C SER A 237 6.57 -23.72 -18.86
N SER A 238 5.43 -23.12 -18.54
CA SER A 238 4.34 -22.92 -19.51
C SER A 238 4.60 -21.69 -20.38
N ALA A 239 5.16 -20.61 -19.83
CA ALA A 239 5.52 -19.42 -20.61
C ALA A 239 6.48 -19.76 -21.76
N ASN A 240 7.52 -20.55 -21.49
CA ASN A 240 8.45 -21.04 -22.51
C ASN A 240 7.74 -21.81 -23.63
N LYS A 241 6.75 -22.65 -23.28
CA LYS A 241 5.96 -23.41 -24.28
C LYS A 241 5.03 -22.50 -25.08
N ILE A 242 4.42 -21.50 -24.45
CA ILE A 242 3.59 -20.49 -25.15
C ILE A 242 4.44 -19.76 -26.20
N VAL A 243 5.63 -19.28 -25.81
CA VAL A 243 6.55 -18.59 -26.74
C VAL A 243 6.99 -19.55 -27.85
N TRP A 244 7.39 -20.77 -27.51
CA TRP A 244 7.86 -21.75 -28.48
C TRP A 244 6.77 -22.10 -29.50
N SER A 245 5.58 -22.45 -29.04
CA SER A 245 4.45 -22.80 -29.91
C SER A 245 3.91 -21.61 -30.72
N GLY A 246 4.11 -20.37 -30.24
CA GLY A 246 3.71 -19.17 -30.96
C GLY A 246 4.69 -18.73 -32.05
N LEU A 247 5.97 -19.11 -31.95
CA LEU A 247 7.03 -18.62 -32.84
C LEU A 247 7.68 -19.69 -33.74
N VAL A 248 7.58 -20.97 -33.38
CA VAL A 248 8.31 -22.05 -34.04
C VAL A 248 7.35 -23.05 -34.69
N GLY A 249 7.52 -23.27 -36.00
CA GLY A 249 6.78 -24.26 -36.77
C GLY A 249 7.57 -25.55 -37.05
N PRO A 250 6.88 -26.62 -37.50
CA PRO A 250 7.56 -27.84 -37.95
C PRO A 250 8.55 -27.57 -39.10
N GLY A 251 9.80 -28.00 -38.92
CA GLY A 251 10.87 -27.84 -39.92
C GLY A 251 11.72 -26.59 -39.77
N ASP A 252 11.36 -25.67 -38.86
CA ASP A 252 12.18 -24.50 -38.56
C ASP A 252 13.50 -24.89 -37.91
N LYS A 253 14.54 -24.13 -38.23
CA LYS A 253 15.85 -24.23 -37.59
C LYS A 253 15.92 -23.16 -36.50
N VAL A 254 16.12 -23.60 -35.26
CA VAL A 254 16.16 -22.74 -34.08
C VAL A 254 17.52 -22.84 -33.39
N LEU A 255 17.99 -21.72 -32.85
CA LEU A 255 19.17 -21.69 -31.98
C LEU A 255 18.70 -21.81 -30.54
N VAL A 256 19.18 -22.83 -29.84
CA VAL A 256 18.83 -23.09 -28.44
C VAL A 256 20.10 -23.07 -27.62
N ASP A 257 20.07 -22.35 -26.50
CA ASP A 257 21.15 -22.41 -25.53
C ASP A 257 21.34 -23.85 -25.04
N ARG A 258 22.60 -24.31 -25.03
CA ARG A 258 22.93 -25.65 -24.52
C ARG A 258 22.56 -25.81 -23.05
N ASN A 259 22.62 -24.72 -22.27
CA ASN A 259 22.23 -24.68 -20.87
C ASN A 259 20.75 -24.27 -20.70
N CYS A 260 19.87 -24.79 -21.56
CA CYS A 260 18.44 -24.49 -21.48
C CYS A 260 17.74 -25.24 -20.35
N HIS A 261 16.67 -24.64 -19.83
CA HIS A 261 15.79 -25.27 -18.85
C HIS A 261 15.03 -26.45 -19.49
N LYS A 262 14.69 -27.47 -18.68
CA LYS A 262 13.98 -28.68 -19.13
C LYS A 262 12.66 -28.42 -19.85
N SER A 263 12.04 -27.25 -19.67
CA SER A 263 10.81 -26.88 -20.39
C SER A 263 11.00 -26.58 -21.88
N ILE A 264 12.25 -26.41 -22.33
CA ILE A 264 12.62 -26.19 -23.74
C ILE A 264 12.87 -27.52 -24.47
N VAL A 265 13.18 -28.58 -23.72
CA VAL A 265 13.47 -29.93 -24.22
C VAL A 265 12.23 -30.80 -24.12
#